data_AF-A0A2E0Q5G6-F1
#
_entry.id   AF-A0A2E0Q5G6-F1
#
_cell.length_a   1.000
_cell.length_b   1.000
_cell.length_c   1.000
_cell.angle_alpha   90.00
_cell.angle_beta   90.00
_cell.angle_gamma   90.00
#
_symmetry.space_group_name_H-M   'P 1'
#
loop_
_entity.id
_entity.type
_entity.pdbx_description
1 polymer ?
#
loop_
_entity_poly.entity_id
_entity_poly.type
_entity_poly.pdbx_seq_one_letter_code
_entity_poly.pdbx_strand_id
1 'polypeptide(L)' 'GEEKWHATRTDLVFGSNSQLRSVAEVYAENGNEEKFARDFVAAWTKVMDADRFDLRYAKYH' A
#
# COMPACT_ATOMS: atom_id res chain seq x y z
N GLY A 1 -20.45 18.31 19.38
CA GLY A 1 -19.12 17.81 18.95
C GLY A 1 -19.10 17.85 17.44
N GLU A 2 -18.03 18.39 16.86
CA GLU A 2 -17.86 18.48 15.41
C GLU A 2 -17.24 17.19 14.85
N GLU A 3 -17.54 16.89 13.58
CA GLU A 3 -16.98 15.74 12.87
C GLU A 3 -15.45 15.87 12.77
N LYS A 4 -14.72 14.90 13.35
CA LYS A 4 -13.26 14.90 13.31
C LYS A 4 -12.72 14.27 12.02
N TRP A 5 -13.35 13.19 11.57
CA TRP A 5 -12.93 12.42 10.39
C TRP A 5 -14.14 11.77 9.72
N HIS A 6 -14.06 11.64 8.39
CA HIS A 6 -15.03 10.94 7.56
C HIS A 6 -14.35 9.73 6.90
N ALA A 7 -15.01 8.56 6.90
CA ALA A 7 -14.44 7.32 6.38
C ALA A 7 -15.53 6.41 5.79
N THR A 8 -15.15 5.62 4.78
CA THR A 8 -15.99 4.61 4.14
C THR A 8 -15.64 3.20 4.62
N ARG A 9 -16.39 2.19 4.17
CA ARG A 9 -16.08 0.78 4.45
C ARG A 9 -14.68 0.38 3.98
N THR A 10 -14.20 0.95 2.87
CA THR A 10 -12.87 0.66 2.33
C THR A 10 -11.75 1.11 3.26
N ASP A 11 -11.98 2.18 4.04
CA ASP A 11 -11.02 2.68 5.02
C ASP A 11 -11.11 1.87 6.32
N LEU A 12 -12.34 1.66 6.81
CA LEU A 12 -12.59 1.03 8.11
C LEU A 12 -12.23 -0.47 8.15
N VAL A 13 -12.22 -1.16 7.01
CA VAL A 13 -11.92 -2.60 6.96
C VAL A 13 -10.49 -2.92 7.44
N PHE A 14 -9.55 -1.99 7.27
CA PHE A 14 -8.18 -2.14 7.77
C PHE A 14 -8.10 -2.13 9.30
N GLY A 15 -9.08 -1.56 10.00
CA GLY A 15 -9.18 -1.60 11.46
C GLY A 15 -10.06 -2.73 12.01
N SER A 16 -10.94 -3.32 11.19
CA SER A 16 -11.94 -4.30 11.65
C SER A 16 -11.65 -5.75 11.27
N ASN A 17 -10.92 -6.00 10.18
CA ASN A 17 -10.50 -7.36 9.78
C ASN A 17 -9.15 -7.71 10.43
N SER A 18 -9.04 -8.87 11.08
CA SER A 18 -7.84 -9.24 11.84
C SER A 18 -6.57 -9.32 11.00
N GLN A 19 -6.66 -9.81 9.77
CA GLN A 19 -5.51 -9.92 8.88
C GLN A 19 -5.09 -8.54 8.36
N LEU A 20 -6.04 -7.73 7.88
CA LEU A 20 -5.72 -6.38 7.40
C LEU A 20 -5.20 -5.47 8.53
N ARG A 21 -5.74 -5.62 9.74
CA ARG A 21 -5.27 -4.89 10.92
C ARG A 21 -3.83 -5.25 11.27
N SER A 22 -3.46 -6.53 11.23
CA SER A 22 -2.06 -6.91 11.46
C SER A 22 -1.08 -6.28 10.47
N VAL A 23 -1.50 -6.07 9.21
CA VAL A 23 -0.68 -5.39 8.20
C VAL A 23 -0.62 -3.88 8.48
N ALA A 24 -1.75 -3.26 8.82
CA ALA A 24 -1.82 -1.84 9.16
C ALA A 24 -0.96 -1.52 10.39
N GLU A 25 -0.95 -2.38 11.41
CA GLU A 25 -0.16 -2.23 12.63
C GLU A 25 1.35 -2.24 12.33
N VAL A 26 1.83 -3.08 11.40
CA VAL A 26 3.24 -3.05 10.98
C VAL A 26 3.61 -1.70 10.38
N TYR A 27 2.77 -1.13 9.50
CA TYR A 27 3.09 0.16 8.89
C TYR A 27 2.90 1.35 9.83
N ALA A 28 2.10 1.22 10.88
CA ALA A 28 1.86 2.26 11.88
C ALA A 28 2.82 2.19 13.09
N GLU A 29 3.66 1.16 13.18
CA GLU A 29 4.66 1.03 14.23
C GLU A 29 5.72 2.14 14.13
N ASN A 30 6.12 2.71 15.28
CA ASN A 30 7.17 3.73 15.34
C ASN A 30 8.47 3.20 14.71
N GLY A 31 9.03 3.94 13.75
CA GLY A 31 10.24 3.53 13.01
C GLY A 31 9.96 2.82 11.67
N ASN A 32 8.70 2.51 11.36
CA ASN A 32 8.32 1.90 10.08
C ASN A 32 7.85 2.91 9.02
N GLU A 33 8.02 4.21 9.25
CA GLU A 33 7.64 5.27 8.29
C GLU A 33 8.43 5.12 6.97
N GLU A 34 9.73 4.86 7.06
CA GLU A 34 10.58 4.66 5.88
C GLU A 34 10.25 3.34 5.16
N LYS A 35 9.86 2.30 5.92
CA LYS A 35 9.37 1.05 5.35
C LYS A 35 8.08 1.28 4.56
N PHE A 36 7.12 1.99 5.13
CA PHE A 36 5.88 2.35 4.44
C PHE A 36 6.18 3.12 3.15
N ALA A 37 7.04 4.13 3.19
CA ALA A 37 7.40 4.92 2.01
C ALA A 37 8.02 4.05 0.90
N ARG A 38 8.99 3.19 1.24
CA ARG A 38 9.64 2.30 0.27
C ARG A 38 8.66 1.28 -0.32
N ASP A 39 7.85 0.65 0.52
CA ASP A 39 6.90 -0.37 0.08
C ASP A 39 5.78 0.25 -0.77
N PHE A 40 5.32 1.45 -0.43
CA PHE A 40 4.37 2.21 -1.23
C PHE A 40 4.93 2.53 -2.62
N VAL A 41 6.16 3.06 -2.69
CA VAL A 41 6.81 3.35 -3.98
C VAL A 41 6.99 2.08 -4.80
N ALA A 42 7.41 0.98 -4.19
CA ALA A 42 7.54 -0.30 -4.88
C ALA A 42 6.20 -0.81 -5.43
N ALA A 43 5.12 -0.70 -4.64
CA ALA A 43 3.78 -1.08 -5.07
C ALA A 43 3.27 -0.18 -6.20
N TRP A 44 3.50 1.14 -6.10
CA TRP A 44 3.15 2.10 -7.15
C TRP A 44 3.85 1.79 -8.47
N THR A 45 5.18 1.67 -8.44
CA THR A 45 5.99 1.34 -9.62
C THR A 45 5.55 0.02 -10.24
N LYS A 46 5.26 -1.00 -9.42
CA LYS A 46 4.74 -2.28 -9.92
C LYS A 46 3.44 -2.14 -10.72
N VAL A 47 2.53 -1.26 -10.28
CA VAL A 47 1.28 -1.00 -11.00
C VAL A 47 1.54 -0.21 -12.27
N MET A 48 2.44 0.79 -12.22
CA MET A 48 2.79 1.59 -13.41
C MET A 48 3.50 0.78 -14.50
N ASP A 49 4.25 -0.26 -14.12
CA ASP A 49 4.93 -1.14 -15.07
C ASP A 49 4.10 -2.37 -15.47
N ALA A 50 2.85 -2.49 -14.99
CA ALA A 50 2.06 -3.71 -15.14
C ALA A 50 1.77 -4.09 -16.61
N ASP A 51 1.80 -3.13 -17.53
CA ASP A 51 1.58 -3.32 -18.97
C ASP A 51 2.85 -3.15 -19.83
N ARG A 52 4.01 -2.87 -19.21
CA ARG A 52 5.30 -2.65 -19.88
C ARG A 52 5.97 -3.95 -20.34
N PHE A 53 5.27 -4.73 -21.15
CA PHE A 53 5.78 -5.98 -21.72
C PHE A 53 6.99 -5.74 -22.64
N ASP A 54 7.08 -4.58 -23.27
CA ASP A 54 8.20 -4.14 -24.11
C ASP A 54 9.56 -4.23 -23.38
N LEU A 55 9.59 -3.83 -22.10
CA LEU A 55 10.81 -3.86 -21.29
C LEU A 55 11.25 -5.28 -20.89
N ARG A 56 10.29 -6.22 -20.76
CA ARG A 56 10.59 -7.62 -20.42
C ARG A 56 11.09 -8.41 -21.62
N TYR A 57 10.52 -8.18 -22.81
CA TYR A 57 10.92 -8.89 -24.03
C TYR A 57 12.22 -8.36 -24.65
N ALA A 58 12.56 -7.08 -24.46
CA ALA A 58 13.82 -6.49 -24.94
C ALA A 58 15.09 -7.09 -24.31
N LYS A 59 14.99 -7.90 -23.26
CA LYS A 59 16.13 -8.60 -22.65
C LYS A 59 16.51 -9.90 -23.37
N TYR A 60 15.66 -10.41 -24.25
CA TYR A 60 15.81 -11.72 -24.90
C TYR A 60 16.01 -11.63 -26.43
N HIS A 61 16.16 -10.41 -26.97
CA HIS A 61 16.56 -10.09 -28.34
C HIS A 61 17.66 -9.03 -28.30
#